data_AF-A0A2M6WCZ5-F1
#
_entry.id   AF-A0A2M6WCZ5-F1
#
_cell.length_a   1.000
_cell.length_b   1.000
_cell.length_c   1.000
_cell.angle_alpha   90.00
_cell.angle_beta   90.00
_cell.angle_gamma   90.00
#
_symmetry.space_group_name_H-M   'P 1'
#
loop_
_entity.id
_entity.type
_entity.pdbx_description
1 polymer ?
#
loop_
_entity_poly.entity_id
_entity_poly.type
_entity_poly.pdbx_seq_one_letter_code
_entity_poly.pdbx_strand_id
1 'polypeptide(L)' 'PTIIPIISLAKKQEEIYLPGEKIPLKLPKFSPALQLLQQIRDEAHRFAISYYRKLHSKNNRLKS' A
#
# COMPACT_ATOMS: atom_id res chain seq x y z
N PRO A 1 -21.39 -11.28 -12.31
CA PRO A 1 -20.17 -11.19 -11.45
C PRO A 1 -19.83 -9.71 -11.27
N THR A 2 -19.74 -9.23 -10.04
CA THR A 2 -19.36 -7.83 -9.78
C THR A 2 -17.86 -7.71 -9.90
N ILE A 3 -17.37 -6.95 -10.88
CA ILE A 3 -15.94 -6.67 -11.04
C ILE A 3 -15.58 -5.58 -10.02
N ILE A 4 -14.67 -5.90 -9.10
CA ILE A 4 -14.13 -4.92 -8.16
C ILE A 4 -12.91 -4.27 -8.83
N PRO A 5 -12.88 -2.93 -9.00
CA PRO A 5 -11.72 -2.26 -9.55
C PRO A 5 -10.55 -2.37 -8.57
N ILE A 6 -9.36 -2.69 -9.10
CA ILE A 6 -8.12 -2.85 -8.33
C ILE A 6 -7.06 -1.96 -8.96
N ILE A 7 -6.24 -1.33 -8.11
CA ILE A 7 -5.07 -0.55 -8.52
C ILE A 7 -3.90 -0.85 -7.58
N SER A 8 -2.68 -0.57 -8.03
CA SER A 8 -1.47 -0.62 -7.20
C SER A 8 -0.67 0.67 -7.33
N LEU A 9 -0.03 1.12 -6.25
CA LEU A 9 0.82 2.31 -6.21
C LEU A 9 2.30 1.91 -6.00
N ALA A 10 3.16 2.24 -6.96
CA ALA A 10 4.59 1.97 -6.84
C ALA A 10 5.24 2.84 -5.76
N LYS A 11 6.04 2.22 -4.89
CA LYS A 11 6.63 2.85 -3.70
C LYS A 11 7.63 3.98 -3.99
N LYS A 12 8.33 3.94 -5.13
CA LYS A 12 9.41 4.91 -5.44
C LYS A 12 8.96 5.99 -6.42
N GLN A 13 8.31 5.59 -7.51
CA GLN A 13 7.93 6.50 -8.59
C GLN A 13 6.50 7.02 -8.47
N GLU A 14 5.71 6.52 -7.51
CA GLU A 14 4.31 6.94 -7.31
C GLU A 14 3.42 6.72 -8.54
N GLU A 15 3.80 5.72 -9.34
CA GLU A 15 3.10 5.28 -10.54
C GLU A 15 1.94 4.34 -10.19
N ILE A 16 0.80 4.51 -10.85
CA ILE A 16 -0.40 3.69 -10.66
C ILE A 16 -0.46 2.62 -11.73
N TYR A 17 -0.61 1.36 -11.30
CA TYR A 17 -0.73 0.21 -12.18
C TYR A 17 -2.15 -0.35 -12.14
N LEU A 18 -2.73 -0.57 -13.32
CA LEU A 18 -4.05 -1.17 -13.49
C LEU A 18 -3.90 -2.60 -14.04
N PRO A 19 -4.76 -3.54 -13.62
CA PRO A 19 -4.79 -4.87 -14.20
C PRO A 19 -4.99 -4.83 -15.72
N GLY A 20 -4.12 -5.53 -16.46
CA GLY A 20 -4.20 -5.61 -17.93
C GLY A 20 -3.49 -4.48 -18.68
N GLU A 21 -3.11 -3.39 -18.00
CA GLU A 21 -2.42 -2.27 -18.60
C GLU A 21 -0.90 -2.41 -18.50
N LYS A 22 -0.20 -2.19 -19.62
CA LYS A 22 1.27 -2.25 -19.66
C LYS A 22 1.93 -0.94 -19.24
N ILE A 23 1.25 0.18 -19.45
CA ILE A 23 1.80 1.52 -19.20
C ILE A 23 1.17 2.03 -17.89
N PRO A 24 1.99 2.40 -16.89
CA PRO A 24 1.46 2.95 -15.66
C PRO A 24 0.93 4.37 -15.84
N LEU A 25 -0.09 4.71 -15.06
CA LEU A 25 -0.62 6.07 -14.97
C LEU A 25 0.25 6.90 -14.02
N LYS A 26 0.65 8.09 -14.48
CA LYS A 26 1.37 9.09 -13.68
C LYS A 26 0.44 10.23 -13.33
N LEU A 27 0.26 10.48 -12.05
CA LEU A 27 -0.44 11.66 -11.57
C LEU A 27 0.52 12.83 -11.35
N PRO A 28 0.06 14.09 -11.48
CA PRO A 28 0.84 15.23 -11.07
C PRO A 28 1.24 15.11 -9.60
N LYS A 29 2.49 15.48 -9.30
CA LYS A 29 3.13 15.32 -7.98
C LYS A 29 2.31 15.92 -6.82
N PHE A 30 1.58 17.00 -7.08
CA PHE A 30 0.78 17.73 -6.09
C PHE A 30 -0.73 17.53 -6.26
N SER A 31 -1.14 16.52 -7.04
CA SER A 31 -2.56 16.23 -7.20
C SER A 31 -3.17 15.67 -5.90
N PRO A 32 -4.38 16.11 -5.51
CA PRO A 32 -5.07 15.55 -4.34
C PRO A 32 -5.30 14.04 -4.45
N ALA A 33 -5.52 13.52 -5.66
CA ALA A 33 -5.68 12.10 -5.91
C ALA A 33 -4.43 11.30 -5.55
N LEU A 34 -3.24 11.79 -5.93
CA LEU A 34 -1.99 11.12 -5.57
C LEU A 34 -1.74 11.16 -4.05
N GLN A 35 -2.01 12.30 -3.42
CA GLN A 35 -1.88 12.45 -1.96
C GLN A 35 -2.78 11.47 -1.21
N LEU A 36 -4.02 11.29 -1.66
CA LEU A 36 -4.94 10.31 -1.08
C LEU A 36 -4.41 8.88 -1.19
N LEU A 37 -3.89 8.49 -2.37
CA LEU A 37 -3.32 7.16 -2.57
C LEU A 37 -2.09 6.91 -1.71
N GLN A 38 -1.25 7.93 -1.51
CA GLN A 38 -0.09 7.88 -0.61
C GLN A 38 -0.53 7.68 0.84
N GLN A 39 -1.51 8.43 1.32
CA GLN A 39 -2.06 8.29 2.68
C GLN A 39 -2.62 6.88 2.93
N ILE A 40 -3.38 6.33 1.97
CA ILE A 40 -3.91 4.96 2.08
C ILE A 40 -2.77 3.93 2.17
N ARG A 41 -1.73 4.08 1.34
CA ARG A 41 -0.57 3.20 1.36
C ARG A 41 0.20 3.29 2.68
N ASP A 42 0.38 4.49 3.20
CA ASP A 42 1.12 4.73 4.44
C ASP A 42 0.38 4.11 5.63
N GLU A 43 -0.95 4.21 5.68
CA GLU A 43 -1.77 3.54 6.69
C GLU A 43 -1.75 2.02 6.56
N ALA A 44 -1.83 1.48 5.34
CA ALA A 44 -1.69 0.04 5.11
C ALA A 44 -0.32 -0.49 5.56
N HIS A 45 0.75 0.25 5.26
CA HIS A 45 2.11 -0.08 5.68
C HIS A 45 2.29 0.03 7.20
N ARG A 46 1.76 1.10 7.83
CA ARG A 46 1.76 1.27 9.28
C ARG A 46 1.05 0.12 9.98
N PHE A 47 -0.10 -0.29 9.46
CA PHE A 47 -0.86 -1.43 9.98
C PHE A 47 -0.06 -2.74 9.86
N ALA A 48 0.50 -3.02 8.69
CA ALA A 48 1.30 -4.24 8.46
C ALA A 48 2.51 -4.34 9.39
N ILE A 49 3.26 -3.24 9.56
CA ILE A 49 4.42 -3.20 10.49
C ILE A 49 3.96 -3.41 11.93
N SER A 50 2.90 -2.72 12.36
CA SER A 50 2.35 -2.84 13.71
C SER A 50 1.93 -4.28 14.01
N TYR A 51 1.25 -4.91 13.07
CA TYR A 51 0.82 -6.30 13.16
C TYR A 51 2.03 -7.26 13.27
N TYR A 52 3.02 -7.10 12.38
CA TYR A 52 4.23 -7.92 12.40
C TYR A 52 4.99 -7.78 13.72
N ARG A 53 5.18 -6.55 14.23
CA ARG A 53 5.83 -6.30 15.54
C ARG A 53 5.09 -6.98 16.69
N LYS A 54 3.75 -6.91 16.71
CA LYS A 54 2.93 -7.57 17.74
C LYS A 54 3.10 -9.09 17.71
N LEU A 55 3.10 -9.68 16.52
CA LEU A 55 3.29 -11.12 16.34
C LEU A 55 4.66 -11.58 16.87
N HIS A 56 5.72 -10.86 16.55
CA HIS A 56 7.08 -11.21 16.97
C HIS A 56 7.36 -10.93 18.45
N SER A 57 6.79 -9.86 19.02
CA SER A 57 6.88 -9.60 20.46
C SER A 57 6.25 -10.73 21.28
N LYS A 58 5.11 -11.29 20.82
CA LYS A 58 4.47 -12.44 21.48
C LYS A 58 5.31 -13.72 21.39
N ASN A 59 5.96 -13.96 20.25
CA ASN A 59 6.84 -15.13 20.08
C ASN A 59 8.10 -15.06 20.94
N ASN A 60 8.66 -13.88 21.18
CA ASN A 60 9.82 -13.73 22.06
C ASN A 60 9.47 -13.95 23.54
N ARG A 61 8.23 -13.63 23.96
CA ARG A 61 7.74 -13.85 25.34
C ARG A 61 7.40 -15.29 25.68
N LEU A 62 7.23 -16.16 24.67
CA LEU A 62 6.97 -17.60 24.84
C LEU A 62 8.26 -18.44 24.85
N LYS A 63 9.42 -17.80 24.61
CA LYS A 63 10.74 -18.45 24.54
C LYS A 63 11.68 -18.04 25.69
N SER A 64 11.21 -17.29 26.68
CA SER A 64 11.91 -16.99 27.94
C SER A 64 11.16 -17.61 29.10
#